data_AF-A0A1G0WQE1-F1
#
_entry.id   AF-A0A1G0WQE1-F1
#
_cell.length_a   1.000
_cell.length_b   1.000
_cell.length_c   1.000
_cell.angle_alpha   90.00
_cell.angle_beta   90.00
_cell.angle_gamma   90.00
#
_symmetry.space_group_name_H-M   'P 1'
#
loop_
_entity.id
_entity.type
_entity.pdbx_description
1 polymer ?
#
loop_
_entity_poly.entity_id
_entity_poly.type
_entity_poly.pdbx_seq_one_letter_code
_entity_poly.pdbx_strand_id
1 'polypeptide(L)'
;MKTELQNIKENYYLEALRYMDNANEILKKAGKNSRYYKDAKYVKAACGVAYSAVLVALDGMFELKGIKKKKGRKNVNYYTENLTKIDKKLLKSFNGAYDILHLDGYYDGITIIKLIETGFEEALYIIDKLKVVK
;
A
#
# COMPACT_ATOMS: atom_id res chain seq x y z
N MET A 1 21.27 14.29 12.19
CA MET A 1 20.32 13.36 12.83
C MET A 1 18.86 13.72 12.55
N LYS A 2 18.30 14.87 12.98
CA LYS A 2 16.90 15.24 12.62
C LYS A 2 16.68 15.35 11.10
N THR A 3 17.62 15.95 10.37
CA THR A 3 17.56 16.08 8.90
C THR A 3 17.65 14.74 8.17
N GLU A 4 18.37 13.77 8.72
CA GLU A 4 18.58 12.46 8.10
C GLU A 4 17.34 11.58 8.21
N LEU A 5 16.73 11.49 9.41
CA LEU A 5 15.46 10.79 9.60
C LEU A 5 14.34 11.42 8.76
N GLN A 6 14.37 12.75 8.62
CA GLN A 6 13.44 13.47 7.77
C GLN A 6 13.60 13.08 6.30
N ASN A 7 14.84 13.02 5.80
CA ASN A 7 15.13 12.59 4.43
C ASN A 7 14.71 11.13 4.19
N ILE A 8 14.97 10.22 5.14
CA ILE A 8 14.50 8.82 5.04
C ILE A 8 12.97 8.79 4.94
N LYS A 9 12.29 9.51 5.83
CA LYS A 9 10.83 9.59 5.84
C LYS A 9 10.27 10.12 4.52
N GLU A 10 10.86 11.20 4.00
CA GLU A 10 10.47 11.82 2.73
C GLU A 10 10.71 10.88 1.54
N ASN A 11 11.86 10.21 1.48
CA ASN A 11 12.18 9.26 0.40
C ASN A 11 11.17 8.11 0.33
N TYR A 12 10.84 7.50 1.46
CA TYR A 12 9.84 6.42 1.51
C TYR A 12 8.43 6.93 1.17
N TYR A 13 8.08 8.14 1.59
CA TYR A 13 6.80 8.76 1.25
C TYR A 13 6.66 8.98 -0.26
N LEU A 14 7.65 9.65 -0.86
CA LEU A 14 7.67 9.94 -2.30
C LEU A 14 7.69 8.66 -3.14
N GLU A 15 8.46 7.66 -2.74
CA GLU A 15 8.51 6.40 -3.46
C GLU A 15 7.18 5.64 -3.38
N ALA A 16 6.54 5.60 -2.21
CA ALA A 16 5.22 4.98 -2.09
C ALA A 16 4.16 5.72 -2.94
N LEU A 17 4.19 7.06 -2.99
CA LEU A 17 3.32 7.84 -3.86
C LEU A 17 3.57 7.52 -5.34
N ARG A 18 4.84 7.38 -5.77
CA ARG A 18 5.18 6.98 -7.13
C ARG A 18 4.55 5.65 -7.53
N TYR A 19 4.50 4.68 -6.60
CA TYR A 19 3.80 3.41 -6.84
C TYR A 19 2.28 3.61 -6.95
N MET A 20 1.68 4.43 -6.07
CA MET A 20 0.24 4.74 -6.17
C MET A 20 -0.12 5.44 -7.48
N ASP A 21 0.70 6.37 -7.95
CA ASP A 21 0.51 7.03 -9.24
C ASP A 21 0.54 6.03 -10.39
N ASN A 22 1.53 5.12 -10.39
CA ASN A 22 1.60 4.03 -11.37
C ASN A 22 0.36 3.12 -11.30
N ALA A 23 -0.11 2.77 -10.10
CA ALA A 23 -1.31 1.96 -9.93
C ALA A 23 -2.55 2.66 -10.52
N ASN A 24 -2.70 3.97 -10.29
CA ASN A 24 -3.75 4.78 -10.89
C ASN A 24 -3.69 4.80 -12.42
N GLU A 25 -2.50 5.02 -13.00
CA GLU A 25 -2.33 5.02 -14.47
C GLU A 25 -2.65 3.65 -15.10
N ILE A 26 -2.33 2.55 -14.41
CA ILE A 26 -2.71 1.20 -14.85
C ILE A 26 -4.23 1.03 -14.77
N LEU A 27 -4.86 1.43 -13.65
CA LEU A 27 -6.28 1.24 -13.42
C LEU A 27 -7.15 2.00 -14.43
N LYS A 28 -6.71 3.18 -14.90
CA LYS A 28 -7.37 3.94 -15.98
C LYS A 28 -7.58 3.09 -17.24
N LYS A 29 -6.65 2.18 -17.56
CA LYS A 29 -6.73 1.29 -18.73
C LYS A 29 -7.80 0.21 -18.58
N ALA A 30 -8.25 -0.09 -17.37
CA ALA A 30 -9.26 -1.11 -17.12
C ALA A 30 -10.65 -0.74 -17.67
N GLY A 31 -10.91 0.56 -17.86
CA GLY A 31 -12.23 1.09 -18.25
C GLY A 31 -13.32 0.83 -17.20
N LYS A 32 -14.38 1.64 -17.20
CA LYS A 32 -15.50 1.48 -16.26
C LYS A 32 -16.80 1.14 -17.01
N ASN A 33 -17.61 0.24 -16.44
CA ASN A 33 -18.98 -0.06 -16.86
C ASN A 33 -19.87 -0.16 -15.61
N SER A 34 -20.75 0.83 -15.42
CA SER A 34 -21.60 0.92 -14.24
C SER A 34 -20.74 0.83 -12.96
N ARG A 35 -20.96 -0.18 -12.11
CA ARG A 35 -20.25 -0.42 -10.84
C ARG A 35 -18.97 -1.28 -10.96
N TYR A 36 -18.58 -1.68 -12.18
CA TYR A 36 -17.45 -2.58 -12.41
C TYR A 36 -16.40 -2.00 -13.36
N TYR A 37 -15.15 -2.41 -13.20
CA TYR A 37 -14.12 -2.29 -14.22
C TYR A 37 -14.35 -3.31 -15.35
N LYS A 38 -14.00 -2.95 -16.59
CA LYS A 38 -14.24 -3.82 -17.76
C LYS A 38 -13.16 -4.89 -17.92
N ASP A 39 -11.90 -4.55 -17.59
CA ASP A 39 -10.76 -5.43 -17.81
C ASP A 39 -10.05 -5.77 -16.49
N ALA A 40 -10.26 -7.00 -16.02
CA ALA A 40 -9.66 -7.53 -14.80
C ALA A 40 -8.12 -7.61 -14.85
N LYS A 41 -7.50 -7.71 -16.03
CA LYS A 41 -6.03 -7.74 -16.16
C LYS A 41 -5.42 -6.45 -15.65
N TYR A 42 -5.98 -5.31 -16.03
CA TYR A 42 -5.51 -4.01 -15.57
C TYR A 42 -5.87 -3.77 -14.11
N VAL A 43 -6.99 -4.29 -13.61
CA VAL A 43 -7.30 -4.25 -12.18
C VAL A 43 -6.27 -5.03 -11.36
N LYS A 44 -5.98 -6.30 -11.73
CA LYS A 44 -4.97 -7.13 -11.06
C LYS A 44 -3.63 -6.42 -10.98
N ALA A 45 -3.18 -5.86 -12.12
CA ALA A 45 -1.92 -5.14 -12.19
C ALA A 45 -1.92 -3.89 -11.29
N ALA A 46 -2.99 -3.07 -11.32
CA ALA A 46 -3.10 -1.89 -10.48
C ALA A 46 -3.11 -2.23 -8.99
N CYS A 47 -3.88 -3.23 -8.58
CA CYS A 47 -3.94 -3.68 -7.18
C CYS A 47 -2.60 -4.22 -6.68
N GLY A 48 -1.87 -4.98 -7.49
CA GLY A 48 -0.53 -5.47 -7.14
C GLY A 48 0.49 -4.33 -6.95
N VAL A 49 0.44 -3.31 -7.79
CA VAL A 49 1.29 -2.12 -7.67
C VAL A 49 0.90 -1.28 -6.44
N ALA A 50 -0.40 -1.07 -6.20
CA ALA A 50 -0.88 -0.33 -5.03
C ALA A 50 -0.51 -1.04 -3.71
N TYR A 51 -0.66 -2.37 -3.64
CA TYR A 51 -0.23 -3.13 -2.46
C TYR A 51 1.29 -3.04 -2.26
N SER A 52 2.08 -2.99 -3.34
CA SER A 52 3.52 -2.77 -3.23
C SER A 52 3.85 -1.39 -2.64
N ALA A 53 3.06 -0.34 -2.93
CA ALA A 53 3.20 0.97 -2.29
C ALA A 53 3.03 0.90 -0.76
N VAL A 54 2.06 0.11 -0.29
CA VAL A 54 1.84 -0.15 1.14
C VAL A 54 3.09 -0.77 1.77
N LEU A 55 3.69 -1.77 1.13
CA LEU A 55 4.89 -2.43 1.65
C LEU A 55 6.09 -1.48 1.72
N VAL A 56 6.27 -0.61 0.71
CA VAL A 56 7.31 0.43 0.72
C VAL A 56 7.12 1.38 1.91
N ALA A 57 5.89 1.85 2.15
CA ALA A 57 5.62 2.74 3.26
C ALA A 57 5.86 2.07 4.63
N LEU A 58 5.42 0.82 4.79
CA LEU A 58 5.65 0.07 6.03
C LEU A 58 7.13 -0.20 6.28
N ASP A 59 7.90 -0.50 5.23
CA ASP A 59 9.35 -0.65 5.34
C ASP A 59 10.03 0.63 5.85
N GLY A 60 9.61 1.79 5.36
CA GLY A 60 10.08 3.08 5.87
C GLY A 60 9.71 3.32 7.32
N MET A 61 8.47 3.01 7.72
CA MET A 61 8.06 3.15 9.12
C MET A 61 8.83 2.23 10.06
N PHE A 62 9.13 1.01 9.62
CA PHE A 62 9.90 0.05 10.41
C PHE A 62 11.35 0.52 10.54
N GLU A 63 11.95 1.04 9.47
CA GLU A 63 13.30 1.62 9.50
C GLU A 63 13.38 2.81 10.47
N LEU A 64 12.44 3.76 10.40
CA LEU A 64 12.37 4.91 11.30
C LEU A 64 12.15 4.52 12.77
N LYS A 65 11.60 3.33 13.04
CA LYS A 65 11.40 2.78 14.39
C LYS A 65 12.55 1.86 14.85
N GLY A 66 13.61 1.72 14.04
CA GLY A 66 14.73 0.85 14.36
C GLY A 66 14.41 -0.65 14.32
N ILE A 67 13.33 -1.04 13.64
CA ILE A 67 12.97 -2.45 13.45
C ILE A 67 13.93 -3.04 12.43
N LYS A 68 14.65 -4.09 12.85
CA LYS A 68 15.62 -4.77 11.98
C LYS A 68 14.94 -5.34 10.75
N LYS A 69 15.57 -5.13 9.59
CA LYS A 69 15.15 -5.75 8.32
C LYS A 69 15.17 -7.28 8.49
N LYS A 70 14.10 -7.94 8.06
CA LYS A 70 14.02 -9.40 8.05
C LYS A 70 15.12 -9.97 7.14
N LYS A 71 15.79 -11.04 7.58
CA LYS A 71 16.64 -11.83 6.68
C LYS A 71 15.74 -12.61 5.71
N GLY A 72 15.92 -12.41 4.41
CA GLY A 72 15.14 -13.07 3.37
C GLY A 72 13.78 -12.41 3.09
N ARG A 73 12.89 -13.15 2.41
CA ARG A 73 11.60 -12.62 1.92
C ARG A 73 10.63 -12.30 3.07
N LYS A 74 10.06 -11.09 3.03
CA LYS A 74 8.97 -10.66 3.91
C LYS A 74 7.65 -11.29 3.44
N ASN A 75 6.80 -11.63 4.39
CA ASN A 75 5.46 -12.17 4.17
C ASN A 75 4.45 -11.33 4.97
N VAL A 76 3.15 -11.55 4.76
CA VAL A 76 2.09 -10.80 5.46
C VAL A 76 2.28 -10.83 6.99
N ASN A 77 2.59 -12.00 7.55
CA ASN A 77 2.83 -12.17 8.99
C ASN A 77 3.92 -11.25 9.53
N TYR A 78 5.02 -11.04 8.78
CA TYR A 78 6.07 -10.12 9.20
C TYR A 78 5.52 -8.69 9.41
N TYR A 79 4.66 -8.20 8.51
CA TYR A 79 4.08 -6.88 8.65
C TYR A 79 3.05 -6.83 9.78
N THR A 80 2.16 -7.82 9.85
CA THR A 80 1.13 -7.95 10.90
C THR A 80 1.75 -7.97 12.31
N GLU A 81 2.77 -8.80 12.54
CA GLU A 81 3.44 -8.94 13.84
C GLU A 81 4.13 -7.66 14.31
N ASN A 82 4.76 -6.91 13.39
CA ASN A 82 5.39 -5.64 13.72
C ASN A 82 4.34 -4.53 13.95
N LEU A 83 3.30 -4.47 13.11
CA LEU A 83 2.22 -3.48 13.26
C LEU A 83 1.42 -3.65 14.55
N THR A 84 1.23 -4.90 15.01
CA THR A 84 0.58 -5.20 16.29
C THR A 84 1.26 -4.50 17.47
N LYS A 85 2.59 -4.31 17.39
CA LYS A 85 3.41 -3.66 18.42
C LYS A 85 3.47 -2.13 18.26
N ILE A 86 3.06 -1.61 17.10
CA ILE A 86 3.21 -0.19 16.76
C ILE A 86 1.88 0.56 16.91
N ASP A 87 0.86 0.15 16.17
CA ASP A 87 -0.41 0.87 16.05
C ASP A 87 -1.51 -0.06 15.53
N LYS A 88 -2.49 -0.36 16.38
CA LYS A 88 -3.63 -1.24 16.03
C LYS A 88 -4.52 -0.67 14.92
N LYS A 89 -4.61 0.67 14.80
CA LYS A 89 -5.36 1.31 13.71
C LYS A 89 -4.62 1.12 12.39
N LEU A 90 -3.30 1.27 12.39
CA LEU A 90 -2.48 1.00 11.22
C LEU A 90 -2.51 -0.47 10.82
N LEU A 91 -2.51 -1.39 11.80
CA LEU A 91 -2.71 -2.82 11.55
C LEU A 91 -4.05 -3.09 10.85
N LYS A 92 -5.14 -2.47 11.32
CA LYS A 92 -6.47 -2.63 10.71
C LYS A 92 -6.48 -2.18 9.25
N SER A 93 -5.88 -1.02 8.95
CA SER A 93 -5.75 -0.52 7.58
C SER A 93 -4.88 -1.42 6.71
N PHE A 94 -3.78 -1.95 7.26
CA PHE A 94 -2.94 -2.91 6.54
C PHE A 94 -3.70 -4.17 6.17
N ASN A 95 -4.47 -4.74 7.10
CA ASN A 95 -5.29 -5.93 6.81
C ASN A 95 -6.34 -5.63 5.73
N GLY A 96 -7.01 -4.48 5.80
CA GLY A 96 -7.95 -4.05 4.74
C GLY A 96 -7.29 -3.90 3.37
N ALA A 97 -6.12 -3.27 3.31
CA ALA A 97 -5.35 -3.17 2.07
C ALA A 97 -4.85 -4.54 1.58
N TYR A 98 -4.46 -5.45 2.46
CA TYR A 98 -4.06 -6.81 2.11
C TYR A 98 -5.24 -7.61 1.53
N ASP A 99 -6.37 -7.65 2.21
CA ASP A 99 -7.55 -8.40 1.78
C ASP A 99 -8.04 -7.87 0.43
N ILE A 100 -8.20 -6.54 0.30
CA ILE A 100 -8.76 -5.93 -0.90
C ILE A 100 -7.76 -5.91 -2.06
N LEU A 101 -6.54 -5.41 -1.85
CA LEU A 101 -5.60 -5.19 -2.96
C LEU A 101 -4.82 -6.45 -3.30
N HIS A 102 -4.39 -7.23 -2.31
CA HIS A 102 -3.55 -8.40 -2.57
C HIS A 102 -4.38 -9.64 -2.90
N LEU A 103 -5.41 -9.94 -2.11
CA LEU A 103 -6.24 -11.13 -2.32
C LEU A 103 -7.30 -10.86 -3.39
N ASP A 104 -8.31 -10.04 -3.09
CA ASP A 104 -9.46 -9.86 -3.99
C ASP A 104 -9.05 -9.20 -5.32
N GLY A 105 -8.22 -8.17 -5.26
CA GLY A 105 -7.82 -7.37 -6.40
C GLY A 105 -6.76 -8.05 -7.27
N TYR A 106 -5.58 -8.31 -6.72
CA TYR A 106 -4.45 -8.87 -7.45
C TYR A 106 -4.62 -10.37 -7.76
N TYR A 107 -4.96 -11.19 -6.76
CA TYR A 107 -5.03 -12.63 -6.93
C TYR A 107 -6.31 -13.04 -7.67
N ASP A 108 -7.48 -12.63 -7.16
CA ASP A 108 -8.77 -13.06 -7.71
C ASP A 108 -9.20 -12.23 -8.93
N GLY A 109 -8.94 -10.92 -8.93
CA GLY A 109 -9.28 -10.02 -10.04
C GLY A 109 -10.68 -9.45 -9.94
N ILE A 110 -11.15 -9.17 -8.74
CA ILE A 110 -12.45 -8.53 -8.54
C ILE A 110 -12.49 -7.18 -9.25
N THR A 111 -13.59 -6.89 -9.93
CA THR A 111 -13.72 -5.66 -10.73
C THR A 111 -14.64 -4.63 -10.09
N ILE A 112 -15.09 -4.82 -8.85
CA ILE A 112 -16.02 -3.89 -8.19
C ILE A 112 -15.31 -2.56 -7.89
N ILE A 113 -15.75 -1.48 -8.52
CA ILE A 113 -15.09 -0.16 -8.45
C ILE A 113 -14.93 0.31 -7.01
N LYS A 114 -16.04 0.32 -6.25
CA LYS A 114 -16.04 0.79 -4.84
C LYS A 114 -15.07 0.00 -3.96
N LEU A 115 -14.97 -1.31 -4.17
CA LEU A 115 -14.09 -2.15 -3.36
C LEU A 115 -12.63 -1.80 -3.62
N ILE A 116 -12.23 -1.68 -4.89
CA ILE A 116 -10.87 -1.26 -5.25
C ILE A 116 -10.56 0.15 -4.75
N GLU A 117 -11.51 1.09 -4.86
CA GLU A 117 -11.37 2.45 -4.32
C GLU A 117 -11.14 2.44 -2.80
N THR A 118 -11.90 1.64 -2.03
CA THR A 118 -11.65 1.45 -0.60
C THR A 118 -10.26 0.87 -0.30
N GLY A 119 -9.77 -0.07 -1.11
CA GLY A 119 -8.40 -0.58 -0.97
C GLY A 119 -7.34 0.50 -1.20
N PHE A 120 -7.54 1.37 -2.19
CA PHE A 120 -6.66 2.51 -2.47
C PHE A 120 -6.70 3.54 -1.34
N GLU A 121 -7.86 3.79 -0.74
CA GLU A 121 -8.00 4.67 0.43
C GLU A 121 -7.22 4.14 1.63
N GLU A 122 -7.30 2.84 1.93
CA GLU A 122 -6.52 2.22 3.00
C GLU A 122 -5.00 2.32 2.73
N ALA A 123 -4.59 2.13 1.47
CA ALA A 123 -3.20 2.30 1.07
C ALA A 123 -2.70 3.74 1.28
N LEU A 124 -3.46 4.74 0.85
CA LEU A 124 -3.13 6.15 1.06
C LEU A 124 -3.10 6.52 2.53
N TYR A 125 -4.03 6.01 3.34
CA TYR A 125 -4.03 6.22 4.80
C TYR A 125 -2.74 5.73 5.46
N ILE A 126 -2.21 4.59 5.03
CA ILE A 126 -0.92 4.05 5.50
C ILE A 126 0.22 4.96 5.03
N ILE A 127 0.27 5.30 3.74
CA ILE A 127 1.33 6.12 3.14
C ILE A 127 1.39 7.50 3.81
N ASP A 128 0.25 8.11 4.12
CA ASP A 128 0.16 9.42 4.76
C ASP A 128 0.76 9.48 6.17
N LYS A 129 1.05 8.34 6.82
CA LYS A 129 1.84 8.33 8.07
C LYS A 129 3.28 8.78 7.86
N LEU A 130 3.79 8.64 6.65
CA LEU A 130 5.10 9.16 6.24
C LEU A 130 5.03 10.59 5.69
N LYS A 131 3.84 11.20 5.61
CA LYS A 131 3.71 12.56 5.08
C LYS A 131 4.59 13.54 5.86
N VAL A 132 5.33 14.33 5.09
CA VAL A 132 6.14 15.44 5.57
C VAL A 132 5.36 16.72 5.32
N VAL A 133 4.94 17.39 6.39
CA VAL A 133 4.40 18.75 6.30
C VAL A 133 5.60 19.69 6.47
N LYS A 134 5.79 20.58 5.49
CA LYS A 134 6.79 21.64 5.55
C LYS A 134 6.35 22.76 6.47
#